data_AF-A0A9W6V9T8-F1
#
_entry.id   AF-A0A9W6V9T8-F1
#
_cell.length_a   1.000
_cell.length_b   1.000
_cell.length_c   1.000
_cell.angle_alpha   90.00
_cell.angle_beta   90.00
_cell.angle_gamma   90.00
#
_symmetry.space_group_name_H-M   'P 1'
#
loop_
_entity.id
_entity.type
_entity.pdbx_description
1 polymer ?
#
loop_
_entity_poly.entity_id
_entity_poly.type
_entity_poly.pdbx_seq_one_letter_code
_entity_poly.pdbx_strand_id
1 'polypeptide(L)'
;MTDATHTGALAATTATARMAADSLHHPTATTAGQFLINHDNVLAAAKIIQTQVDALQSQIDAAVADLEVVPPGDDDVSLRIAQEWNDRLVFQPGSYSVRVDEYITSLRNLVNQLKDSARAYGYNEEEISAALGAAGA
;
A
#
# COMPACT_ATOMS: atom_id res chain seq x y z
N MET A 1 13.07 51.86 -34.42
CA MET A 1 12.13 51.82 -33.30
C MET A 1 11.69 50.37 -33.17
N THR A 2 12.27 49.69 -32.18
CA THR A 2 12.02 48.36 -31.59
C THR A 2 11.15 47.34 -32.34
N ASP A 3 11.81 46.27 -32.79
CA ASP A 3 11.29 44.90 -32.85
C ASP A 3 11.90 44.13 -31.66
N ALA A 4 11.07 43.42 -30.87
CA ALA A 4 11.51 42.41 -29.88
C ALA A 4 10.33 41.73 -29.14
N THR A 5 10.20 40.43 -29.40
CA THR A 5 10.01 39.35 -28.41
C THR A 5 8.58 38.92 -28.03
N HIS A 6 8.14 37.83 -28.67
CA HIS A 6 7.04 36.95 -28.25
C HIS A 6 7.60 35.54 -27.96
N THR A 7 8.26 35.33 -26.82
CA THR A 7 8.64 33.98 -26.38
C THR A 7 8.75 33.92 -24.86
N GLY A 8 7.80 33.30 -24.17
CA GLY A 8 7.88 33.20 -22.70
C GLY A 8 6.79 32.42 -21.97
N ALA A 9 6.09 31.47 -22.60
CA ALA A 9 5.00 30.74 -21.94
C ALA A 9 5.06 29.20 -22.09
N LEU A 10 6.19 28.62 -22.51
CA LEU A 10 6.32 27.16 -22.73
C LEU A 10 7.33 26.46 -21.80
N ALA A 11 7.98 27.17 -20.89
CA ALA A 11 8.98 26.59 -20.00
C ALA A 11 8.48 26.23 -18.58
N ALA A 12 7.28 26.70 -18.20
CA ALA A 12 6.80 26.57 -16.82
C ALA A 12 6.00 25.29 -16.53
N THR A 13 5.48 24.60 -17.56
CA THR A 13 4.66 23.39 -17.37
C THR A 13 5.50 22.11 -17.28
N THR A 14 6.70 22.08 -17.85
CA THR A 14 7.57 20.90 -17.87
C THR A 14 8.29 20.66 -16.53
N ALA A 15 8.50 21.70 -15.72
CA ALA A 15 9.15 21.58 -14.42
C ALA A 15 8.25 20.87 -13.38
N THR A 16 6.95 21.18 -13.37
CA THR A 16 6.00 20.63 -12.40
C THR A 16 5.75 19.14 -12.60
N ALA A 17 5.75 18.65 -13.85
CA ALA A 17 5.58 17.22 -14.15
C ALA A 17 6.76 16.36 -13.67
N ARG A 18 7.98 16.90 -13.68
CA ARG A 18 9.19 16.15 -13.26
C ARG A 18 9.28 16.03 -11.74
N MET A 19 8.77 17.01 -10.98
CA MET A 19 8.71 16.94 -9.52
C MET A 19 7.66 15.95 -9.00
N ALA A 20 6.56 15.76 -9.75
CA ALA A 20 5.56 14.73 -9.43
C ALA A 20 6.07 13.30 -9.73
N ALA A 21 6.89 13.12 -10.77
CA ALA A 21 7.50 11.82 -11.06
C ALA A 21 8.58 11.41 -10.04
N ASP A 22 9.23 12.39 -9.41
CA ASP A 22 10.25 12.17 -8.38
C ASP A 22 9.64 11.86 -7.00
N SER A 23 8.45 12.41 -6.69
CA SER A 23 7.74 12.07 -5.45
C SER A 23 7.13 10.67 -5.46
N LEU A 24 6.82 10.13 -6.64
CA LEU A 24 6.33 8.76 -6.83
C LEU A 24 7.42 7.68 -6.66
N HIS A 25 8.69 8.08 -6.55
CA HIS A 25 9.83 7.20 -6.37
C HIS A 25 10.38 7.14 -4.95
N HIS A 26 9.68 7.70 -3.95
CA HIS A 26 10.09 7.46 -2.57
C HIS A 26 10.16 5.94 -2.34
N PRO A 27 11.37 5.37 -2.13
CA PRO A 27 11.44 4.10 -1.49
C PRO A 27 10.90 4.40 -0.10
N THR A 28 9.72 3.86 0.24
CA THR A 28 9.39 3.62 1.64
C THR A 28 10.44 2.64 2.13
N ALA A 29 11.59 3.19 2.51
CA ALA A 29 12.54 2.49 3.34
C ALA A 29 11.81 2.26 4.65
N THR A 30 11.13 1.12 4.75
CA THR A 30 10.68 0.57 6.00
C THR A 30 11.95 0.42 6.82
N THR A 31 12.19 1.36 7.75
CA THR A 31 13.22 1.19 8.75
C THR A 31 12.95 -0.16 9.39
N ALA A 32 13.79 -1.14 9.10
CA ALA A 32 13.71 -2.46 9.70
C ALA A 32 14.08 -2.29 11.19
N GLY A 33 13.11 -1.84 11.99
CA GLY A 33 13.22 -1.83 13.43
C GLY A 33 13.40 -3.26 13.90
N GLN A 34 14.52 -3.54 14.57
CA GLN A 34 14.76 -4.86 15.12
C GLN A 34 13.83 -5.06 16.32
N PHE A 35 12.69 -5.71 16.10
CA PHE A 35 11.77 -6.09 17.16
C PHE A 35 12.36 -7.28 17.93
N LEU A 36 12.76 -7.06 19.18
CA LEU A 36 13.19 -8.15 20.06
C LEU A 36 11.94 -8.86 20.60
N ILE A 37 11.62 -10.00 20.01
CA ILE A 37 10.45 -10.80 20.39
C ILE A 37 10.88 -11.87 21.39
N ASN A 38 10.14 -12.00 22.48
CA ASN A 38 10.34 -12.97 23.54
C ASN A 38 9.01 -13.61 23.94
N HIS A 39 9.08 -14.58 24.84
CA HIS A 39 7.92 -15.30 25.35
C HIS A 39 6.77 -14.36 25.78
N ASP A 40 7.08 -13.29 26.50
CA ASP A 40 6.08 -12.43 27.13
C ASP A 40 5.41 -11.46 26.14
N ASN A 41 6.06 -11.16 25.02
CA ASN A 41 5.58 -10.15 24.07
C ASN A 41 5.11 -10.72 22.71
N VAL A 42 5.37 -12.00 22.42
CA VAL A 42 5.07 -12.61 21.10
C VAL A 42 3.59 -12.51 20.73
N LEU A 43 2.68 -12.78 21.67
CA LEU A 43 1.24 -12.72 21.43
C LEU A 43 0.75 -11.28 21.30
N ALA A 44 1.33 -10.36 22.07
CA ALA A 44 1.00 -8.94 21.97
C ALA A 44 1.44 -8.36 20.61
N ALA A 45 2.65 -8.71 20.16
CA ALA A 45 3.17 -8.32 18.85
C ALA A 45 2.30 -8.89 17.73
N ALA A 46 1.95 -10.18 17.80
CA ALA A 46 1.07 -10.84 16.83
C ALA A 46 -0.29 -10.15 16.75
N LYS A 47 -0.89 -9.79 17.90
CA LYS A 47 -2.16 -9.06 17.96
C LYS A 47 -2.08 -7.69 17.30
N ILE A 48 -1.05 -6.90 17.62
CA ILE A 48 -0.87 -5.55 17.05
C ILE A 48 -0.75 -5.61 15.53
N ILE A 49 0.03 -6.57 15.01
CA ILE A 49 0.21 -6.74 13.57
C ILE A 49 -1.11 -7.23 12.93
N GLN A 50 -1.81 -8.18 13.55
CA GLN A 50 -3.12 -8.65 13.06
C GLN A 50 -4.13 -7.50 12.97
N THR A 51 -4.24 -6.66 14.01
CA THR A 51 -5.13 -5.48 13.98
C THR A 51 -4.77 -4.51 12.85
N GLN A 52 -3.47 -4.31 12.58
CA GLN A 52 -3.04 -3.48 11.46
C GLN A 52 -3.35 -4.12 10.10
N VAL A 53 -3.18 -5.44 9.97
CA VAL A 53 -3.57 -6.20 8.77
C VAL A 53 -5.06 -6.02 8.49
N ASP A 54 -5.91 -6.18 9.51
CA ASP A 54 -7.36 -6.08 9.35
C ASP A 54 -7.79 -4.65 8.97
N ALA A 55 -7.18 -3.65 9.61
CA ALA A 55 -7.42 -2.25 9.30
C ALA A 55 -6.96 -1.87 7.88
N LEU A 56 -5.79 -2.37 7.45
CA LEU A 56 -5.26 -2.12 6.10
C LEU A 56 -6.10 -2.83 5.03
N GLN A 57 -6.53 -4.07 5.28
CA GLN A 57 -7.41 -4.80 4.36
C GLN A 57 -8.73 -4.05 4.17
N SER A 58 -9.37 -3.63 5.26
CA SER A 58 -10.62 -2.87 5.17
C SER A 58 -10.46 -1.56 4.41
N GLN A 59 -9.32 -0.86 4.59
CA GLN A 59 -9.03 0.37 3.86
C GLN A 59 -8.79 0.14 2.37
N ILE A 60 -8.03 -0.89 1.99
CA ILE A 60 -7.78 -1.16 0.57
C ILE A 60 -9.05 -1.65 -0.13
N ASP A 61 -9.86 -2.48 0.52
CA ASP A 61 -11.14 -2.96 -0.05
C ASP A 61 -12.09 -1.79 -0.35
N ALA A 62 -12.13 -0.78 0.53
CA ALA A 62 -12.90 0.44 0.30
C ALA A 62 -12.27 1.33 -0.78
N ALA A 63 -10.95 1.50 -0.75
CA ALA A 63 -10.25 2.44 -1.64
C ALA A 63 -10.11 1.94 -3.09
N VAL A 64 -10.09 0.63 -3.34
CA VAL A 64 -9.93 0.06 -4.69
C VAL A 64 -11.07 0.51 -5.61
N ALA A 65 -12.30 0.61 -5.10
CA ALA A 65 -13.43 1.13 -5.88
C ALA A 65 -13.25 2.61 -6.25
N ASP A 66 -12.67 3.41 -5.35
CA ASP A 66 -12.43 4.85 -5.56
C ASP A 66 -11.16 5.13 -6.39
N LEU A 67 -10.29 4.13 -6.58
CA LEU A 67 -9.06 4.22 -7.36
C LEU A 67 -9.33 4.15 -8.88
N GLU A 68 -10.48 3.65 -9.31
CA GLU A 68 -10.82 3.58 -10.73
C GLU A 68 -11.23 4.94 -11.28
N VAL A 69 -10.49 5.43 -12.26
CA VAL A 69 -10.75 6.69 -12.94
C VAL A 69 -11.69 6.44 -14.12
N VAL A 70 -12.86 7.09 -14.09
CA VAL A 70 -13.77 7.14 -15.24
C VAL A 70 -13.22 8.11 -16.28
N PRO A 71 -13.24 7.77 -17.59
CA PRO A 71 -12.82 8.69 -18.64
C PRO A 71 -13.56 10.04 -18.57
N PRO A 72 -12.85 11.18 -18.63
CA PRO A 72 -13.48 12.50 -18.56
C PRO A 72 -14.26 12.89 -19.83
N GLY A 73 -14.16 12.10 -20.90
CA GLY A 73 -14.85 12.28 -22.16
C GLY A 73 -14.73 11.04 -23.06
N ASP A 74 -15.47 11.03 -24.15
CA ASP A 74 -15.53 9.91 -25.11
C ASP A 74 -14.46 9.99 -26.21
N ASP A 75 -13.55 10.97 -26.14
CA ASP A 75 -12.45 11.08 -27.11
C ASP A 75 -11.35 10.05 -26.85
N ASP A 76 -10.63 9.68 -27.90
CA ASP A 76 -9.56 8.68 -27.86
C ASP A 76 -8.51 8.96 -26.78
N VAL A 77 -8.21 10.23 -26.50
CA VAL A 77 -7.19 10.59 -25.49
C VAL A 77 -7.74 10.34 -24.09
N SER A 78 -8.96 10.80 -23.80
CA SER A 78 -9.63 10.57 -22.52
C SER A 78 -9.76 9.09 -22.18
N LEU A 79 -10.19 8.27 -23.13
CA LEU A 79 -10.33 6.82 -22.94
C LEU A 79 -8.98 6.14 -22.68
N ARG A 80 -7.95 6.43 -23.48
CA ARG A 80 -6.62 5.81 -23.34
C ARG A 80 -5.93 6.21 -22.06
N ILE A 81 -6.01 7.49 -21.68
CA ILE A 81 -5.37 7.98 -20.45
C ILE A 81 -6.02 7.36 -19.21
N ALA A 82 -7.36 7.27 -19.17
CA ALA A 82 -8.05 6.59 -18.08
C ALA A 82 -7.66 5.12 -17.97
N GLN A 83 -7.58 4.40 -19.11
CA GLN A 83 -7.12 3.02 -19.14
C GLN A 83 -5.69 2.86 -18.58
N GLU A 84 -4.73 3.63 -19.08
CA GLU A 84 -3.33 3.57 -18.61
C GLU A 84 -3.19 3.91 -17.12
N TRP A 85 -4.04 4.81 -16.61
CA TRP A 85 -4.08 5.12 -15.18
C TRP A 85 -4.60 3.96 -14.37
N ASN A 86 -5.74 3.40 -14.76
CA ASN A 86 -6.39 2.30 -14.04
C ASN A 86 -5.54 1.02 -14.09
N ASP A 87 -4.79 0.81 -15.18
CA ASP A 87 -3.81 -0.25 -15.29
C ASP A 87 -2.70 -0.12 -14.23
N ARG A 88 -2.16 1.09 -14.05
CA ARG A 88 -1.11 1.36 -13.05
C ARG A 88 -1.62 1.31 -11.61
N LEU A 89 -2.86 1.72 -11.38
CA LEU A 89 -3.46 1.77 -10.05
C LEU A 89 -3.99 0.41 -9.60
N VAL A 90 -4.69 -0.28 -10.51
CA VAL A 90 -5.53 -1.45 -10.17
C VAL A 90 -5.16 -2.67 -11.02
N PHE A 91 -5.26 -2.59 -12.35
CA PHE A 91 -5.45 -3.80 -13.17
C PHE A 91 -4.18 -4.56 -13.58
N GLN A 92 -3.02 -3.91 -13.66
CA GLN A 92 -1.79 -4.60 -14.08
C GLN A 92 -1.04 -5.26 -12.91
N PRO A 93 -0.27 -6.33 -13.20
CA PRO A 93 0.68 -6.87 -12.23
C PRO A 93 1.64 -5.80 -11.73
N GLY A 94 1.85 -5.75 -10.41
CA GLY A 94 2.69 -4.73 -9.77
C GLY A 94 2.07 -3.33 -9.75
N SER A 95 0.76 -3.20 -10.02
CA SER A 95 -0.03 -2.00 -9.73
C SER A 95 0.03 -1.65 -8.24
N TYR A 96 -0.37 -0.43 -7.88
CA TYR A 96 -0.36 0.00 -6.49
C TYR A 96 -1.27 -0.86 -5.60
N SER A 97 -2.45 -1.22 -6.07
CA SER A 97 -3.35 -2.13 -5.33
C SER A 97 -2.69 -3.50 -5.08
N VAL A 98 -2.05 -4.08 -6.08
CA VAL A 98 -1.34 -5.37 -5.97
C VAL A 98 -0.20 -5.27 -4.97
N ARG A 99 0.59 -4.20 -4.99
CA ARG A 99 1.70 -4.01 -4.02
C ARG A 99 1.21 -3.90 -2.59
N VAL A 100 0.07 -3.24 -2.37
CA VAL A 100 -0.53 -3.13 -1.04
C VAL A 100 -1.02 -4.51 -0.57
N ASP A 101 -1.67 -5.28 -1.44
CA ASP A 101 -2.11 -6.65 -1.13
C ASP A 101 -0.93 -7.59 -0.81
N GLU A 102 0.16 -7.50 -1.57
CA GLU A 102 1.41 -8.23 -1.31
C GLU A 102 1.99 -7.87 0.07
N TYR A 103 1.97 -6.58 0.43
CA TYR A 103 2.42 -6.14 1.75
C TYR A 103 1.52 -6.67 2.87
N ILE A 104 0.20 -6.58 2.72
CA ILE A 104 -0.76 -7.16 3.69
C ILE A 104 -0.53 -8.66 3.85
N THR A 105 -0.30 -9.37 2.75
CA THR A 105 0.04 -10.80 2.75
C THR A 105 1.35 -11.07 3.51
N SER A 106 2.37 -10.23 3.34
CA SER A 106 3.63 -10.36 4.09
C SER A 106 3.42 -10.19 5.60
N LEU A 107 2.54 -9.27 6.01
CA LEU A 107 2.19 -9.07 7.42
C LEU A 107 1.39 -10.24 8.00
N ARG A 108 0.47 -10.85 7.24
CA ARG A 108 -0.22 -12.09 7.64
C ARG A 108 0.76 -13.23 7.86
N ASN A 109 1.73 -13.37 6.97
CA ASN A 109 2.79 -14.37 7.11
C ASN A 109 3.62 -14.14 8.39
N LEU A 110 3.93 -12.87 8.70
CA LEU A 110 4.60 -12.52 9.95
C LEU A 110 3.75 -12.91 11.17
N VAL A 111 2.45 -12.63 11.18
CA VAL A 111 1.55 -13.08 12.27
C VAL A 111 1.62 -14.60 12.44
N ASN A 112 1.60 -15.37 11.36
CA ASN A 112 1.70 -16.83 11.42
C ASN A 112 3.04 -17.29 12.04
N GLN A 113 4.16 -16.67 11.65
CA GLN A 113 5.47 -16.96 12.24
C GLN A 113 5.52 -16.64 13.75
N LEU A 114 4.78 -15.62 14.20
CA LEU A 114 4.66 -15.31 15.63
C LEU A 114 3.81 -16.34 16.37
N LYS A 115 2.74 -16.87 15.74
CA LYS A 115 1.98 -18.01 16.32
C LYS A 115 2.87 -19.25 16.46
N ASP A 116 3.68 -19.56 15.45
CA ASP A 116 4.64 -20.67 15.51
C ASP A 116 5.66 -20.47 16.63
N SER A 117 6.16 -19.25 16.79
CA SER A 117 7.08 -18.89 17.89
C SER A 117 6.40 -19.03 19.25
N ALA A 118 5.15 -18.62 19.39
CA ALA A 118 4.36 -18.80 20.61
C ALA A 118 4.16 -20.30 20.94
N ARG A 119 3.89 -21.14 19.94
CA ARG A 119 3.81 -22.59 20.14
C ARG A 119 5.14 -23.18 20.64
N ALA A 120 6.27 -22.73 20.08
CA ALA A 120 7.60 -23.13 20.54
C ALA A 120 7.90 -22.71 21.99
N TYR A 121 7.27 -21.63 22.45
CA TYR A 121 7.32 -21.14 23.81
C TYR A 121 6.37 -21.85 24.79
N GLY A 122 5.49 -22.71 24.30
CA GLY A 122 4.59 -23.52 25.11
C GLY A 122 3.15 -23.01 25.21
N TYR A 123 2.80 -21.96 24.47
CA TYR A 123 1.41 -21.51 24.36
C TYR A 123 0.56 -22.55 23.62
N ASN A 124 -0.63 -22.84 24.14
CA ASN A 124 -1.61 -23.68 23.47
C ASN A 124 -2.47 -22.88 22.47
N GLU A 125 -3.27 -23.59 21.68
CA GLU A 125 -4.08 -22.96 20.63
C GLU A 125 -5.20 -22.09 21.21
N GLU A 126 -5.75 -22.46 22.38
CA GLU A 126 -6.76 -21.68 23.08
C GLU A 126 -6.20 -20.31 23.54
N GLU A 127 -4.98 -20.28 24.07
CA GLU A 127 -4.29 -19.05 24.49
C GLU A 127 -3.96 -18.15 23.30
N ILE A 128 -3.47 -18.75 22.20
CA ILE A 128 -3.18 -18.03 20.95
C ILE A 128 -4.48 -17.43 20.39
N SER A 129 -5.56 -18.21 20.32
CA SER A 129 -6.85 -17.74 19.83
C SER A 129 -7.45 -16.66 20.73
N ALA A 130 -7.33 -16.79 22.04
CA ALA A 130 -7.83 -15.80 22.99
C ALA A 130 -7.08 -14.46 22.86
N ALA A 131 -5.75 -14.52 22.66
CA ALA A 131 -4.94 -13.32 22.50
C ALA A 131 -5.24 -12.56 21.22
N LEU A 132 -5.35 -13.29 20.10
CA LEU A 132 -5.59 -12.73 18.77
C LEU A 132 -7.04 -12.32 18.54
N GLY A 133 -7.96 -12.83 19.36
CA GLY A 133 -9.39 -12.78 19.07
C GLY A 133 -9.74 -13.83 18.02
N ALA A 134 -10.98 -14.34 18.06
CA ALA A 134 -11.47 -15.16 16.96
C ALA A 134 -11.29 -14.35 15.68
N ALA A 135 -10.47 -14.85 14.75
CA ALA A 135 -10.30 -14.26 13.43
C ALA A 135 -11.69 -13.95 12.88
N GLY A 136 -11.91 -12.70 12.48
CA GLY A 136 -13.21 -12.07 12.29
C GLY A 136 -14.35 -12.99 11.85
N ALA A 137 -15.44 -12.94 12.63
CA ALA A 137 -16.77 -13.25 12.14
C ALA A 137 -17.32 -12.05 11.35
#